data_AF-R8B9D0-F1
#
_entry.id   AF-R8B9D0-F1
#
_cell.length_a   1.000
_cell.length_b   1.000
_cell.length_c   1.000
_cell.angle_alpha   90.00
_cell.angle_beta   90.00
_cell.angle_gamma   90.00
#
_symmetry.space_group_name_H-M   'P 1'
#
loop_
_entity.id
_entity.type
_entity.pdbx_description
1 polymer ?
#
loop_
_entity_poly.entity_id
_entity_poly.type
_entity_poly.pdbx_seq_one_letter_code
_entity_poly.pdbx_strand_id
1 'polypeptide(L)'
;MALAFTVLAGYFTGWLELVCLVANGLVNLPADLGLANGFLGSVKNTAGTVSISIYVAILEQRLAANIPSKVTSAALHAGLPESSVPLVFEAITNGTSAAMDAVPGINPSIEVAVANAVKSAYSASFNTVYLVSIAFGALAVIASLFTSNIDQFMTNYVSRRIRGTVATEIPMGKHEHADDEV
;
A
#
# COMPACT_ATOMS: atom_id res chain seq x y z
N MET A 1 17.72 3.20 9.04
CA MET A 1 16.49 4.02 9.03
C MET A 1 15.32 3.31 8.36
N ALA A 2 15.43 2.83 7.11
CA ALA A 2 14.32 2.13 6.43
C ALA A 2 13.72 0.96 7.23
N LEU A 3 14.58 0.08 7.79
CA LEU A 3 14.12 -1.07 8.58
C LEU A 3 13.30 -0.68 9.82
N ALA A 4 13.68 0.39 10.52
CA ALA A 4 12.96 0.85 11.71
C ALA A 4 11.54 1.32 11.36
N PHE A 5 11.38 2.05 10.26
CA PHE A 5 10.06 2.49 9.79
C PHE A 5 9.19 1.33 9.29
N THR A 6 9.79 0.33 8.63
CA THR A 6 9.05 -0.87 8.21
C THR A 6 8.54 -1.68 9.39
N VAL A 7 9.35 -1.85 10.45
CA VAL A 7 8.93 -2.54 11.68
C VAL A 7 7.79 -1.78 12.37
N LEU A 8 7.91 -0.46 12.50
CA LEU A 8 6.87 0.37 13.11
C LEU A 8 5.55 0.31 12.32
N ALA A 9 5.60 0.43 10.99
CA ALA A 9 4.43 0.31 10.14
C ALA A 9 3.79 -1.08 10.23
N GLY A 10 4.60 -2.13 10.28
CA GLY A 10 4.14 -3.51 10.46
C GLY A 10 3.45 -3.73 11.81
N TYR A 11 3.97 -3.13 12.88
CA TYR A 11 3.35 -3.20 14.21
C TYR A 11 1.94 -2.60 14.22
N PHE A 12 1.77 -1.38 13.70
CA PHE A 12 0.44 -0.75 13.65
C PHE A 12 -0.54 -1.50 12.75
N THR A 13 -0.05 -2.02 11.61
CA THR A 13 -0.87 -2.84 10.70
C THR A 13 -1.33 -4.12 11.40
N GLY A 14 -0.44 -4.80 12.12
CA GLY A 14 -0.76 -6.02 12.86
C GLY A 14 -1.75 -5.77 14.00
N TRP A 15 -1.61 -4.64 14.71
CA TRP A 15 -2.57 -4.25 15.75
C TRP A 15 -3.98 -4.04 15.19
N LEU A 16 -4.11 -3.28 14.09
CA LEU A 16 -5.40 -3.04 13.43
C LEU A 16 -6.06 -4.35 12.97
N GLU A 17 -5.28 -5.25 12.38
CA GLU A 17 -5.77 -6.55 11.92
C GLU A 17 -6.30 -7.40 13.10
N LEU A 18 -5.59 -7.38 14.24
CA LEU A 18 -5.98 -8.10 15.44
C LEU A 18 -7.32 -7.59 15.99
N VAL A 19 -7.50 -6.27 16.05
CA VAL A 19 -8.77 -5.66 16.48
C VAL A 19 -9.92 -6.09 15.57
N CYS A 20 -9.72 -6.08 14.25
CA CYS A 20 -10.74 -6.51 13.27
C CYS A 20 -11.13 -8.00 13.44
N LEU A 21 -10.14 -8.88 13.64
CA LEU A 21 -10.40 -10.31 13.85
C LEU A 21 -11.16 -10.58 15.14
N VAL A 22 -10.79 -9.90 16.24
CA VAL A 22 -11.50 -10.02 17.51
C VAL A 22 -12.93 -9.50 17.39
N ALA A 23 -13.12 -8.33 16.77
CA ALA A 23 -14.45 -7.78 16.54
C ALA A 23 -15.34 -8.71 15.70
N ASN A 24 -14.78 -9.33 14.65
CA ASN A 24 -15.50 -10.32 13.84
C ASN A 24 -15.96 -11.52 14.69
N GLY A 25 -15.10 -11.99 15.60
CA GLY A 25 -15.40 -13.07 16.54
C GLY A 25 -16.49 -12.75 17.56
N LEU A 26 -16.72 -11.46 17.86
CA LEU A 26 -17.75 -11.01 18.81
C LEU A 26 -19.11 -10.75 18.16
N VAL A 27 -19.12 -10.30 16.90
CA VAL A 27 -20.35 -9.94 16.18
C VAL A 27 -21.02 -11.14 15.52
N ASN A 28 -20.24 -12.11 15.03
CA ASN A 28 -20.76 -13.23 14.26
C ASN A 28 -20.93 -14.50 15.10
N LEU A 29 -21.92 -15.33 14.74
CA LEU A 29 -22.12 -16.62 15.39
C LEU A 29 -20.96 -17.58 15.08
N PRO A 30 -20.60 -18.49 16.02
CA PRO A 30 -19.51 -19.45 15.83
C PRO A 30 -19.60 -20.32 14.56
N ALA A 31 -20.81 -20.56 14.06
CA ALA A 31 -21.03 -21.34 12.84
C ALA A 31 -20.58 -20.59 11.57
N ASP A 32 -20.66 -19.25 11.56
CA ASP A 32 -20.43 -18.43 10.37
C ASP A 32 -19.08 -17.69 10.40
N LEU A 33 -18.27 -17.88 11.45
CA LEU A 33 -16.95 -17.25 11.60
C LEU A 33 -15.99 -17.54 10.43
N GLY A 34 -16.08 -18.73 9.84
CA GLY A 34 -15.27 -19.09 8.67
C GLY A 34 -15.61 -18.24 7.45
N LEU A 35 -16.92 -18.06 7.18
CA LEU A 35 -17.40 -17.22 6.08
C LEU A 35 -17.08 -15.74 6.33
N ALA A 36 -17.33 -15.26 7.55
CA ALA A 36 -17.09 -13.88 7.92
C ALA A 36 -15.60 -13.49 7.84
N ASN A 37 -14.68 -14.35 8.33
CA ASN A 37 -13.25 -14.11 8.21
C ASN A 37 -12.73 -14.27 6.78
N GLY A 38 -13.26 -15.24 6.02
CA GLY A 38 -12.95 -15.41 4.61
C GLY A 38 -13.30 -14.16 3.81
N PHE A 39 -14.52 -13.64 4.00
CA PHE A 39 -14.98 -12.41 3.35
C PHE A 39 -14.13 -11.19 3.75
N LEU A 40 -13.86 -11.01 5.05
CA LEU A 40 -12.99 -9.94 5.55
C LEU A 40 -11.60 -9.98 4.89
N GLY A 41 -11.00 -11.17 4.81
CA GLY A 41 -9.70 -11.38 4.16
C GLY A 41 -9.74 -11.05 2.66
N SER A 42 -10.78 -11.47 1.94
CA SER A 42 -10.93 -11.21 0.50
C SER A 42 -11.12 -9.72 0.19
N VAL A 43 -11.95 -9.01 0.95
CA VAL A 43 -12.17 -7.56 0.76
C VAL A 43 -10.86 -6.80 0.98
N LYS A 44 -10.15 -7.13 2.07
CA LYS A 44 -8.86 -6.52 2.39
C LYS A 44 -7.81 -6.76 1.31
N ASN A 45 -7.68 -8.00 0.81
CA ASN A 45 -6.71 -8.31 -0.23
C ASN A 45 -7.03 -7.60 -1.56
N THR A 46 -8.32 -7.51 -1.89
CA THR A 46 -8.80 -6.78 -3.08
C THR A 46 -8.48 -5.29 -2.96
N ALA A 47 -8.82 -4.66 -1.84
CA ALA A 47 -8.53 -3.24 -1.61
C ALA A 47 -7.01 -2.94 -1.63
N GLY A 48 -6.20 -3.82 -1.04
CA GLY A 48 -4.74 -3.73 -1.08
C GLY A 48 -4.20 -3.81 -2.51
N THR A 49 -4.69 -4.75 -3.31
CA THR A 49 -4.28 -4.92 -4.71
C THR A 49 -4.62 -3.70 -5.55
N VAL A 50 -5.84 -3.18 -5.45
CA VAL A 50 -6.27 -1.97 -6.17
C VAL A 50 -5.39 -0.77 -5.80
N SER A 51 -5.10 -0.60 -4.51
CA SER A 51 -4.24 0.48 -4.03
C SER A 51 -2.82 0.39 -4.61
N ILE A 52 -2.23 -0.81 -4.59
CA ILE A 52 -0.89 -1.06 -5.16
C ILE A 52 -0.88 -0.77 -6.66
N SER A 53 -1.89 -1.23 -7.40
CA SER A 53 -2.00 -0.99 -8.84
C SER A 53 -2.05 0.50 -9.18
N ILE A 54 -2.78 1.30 -8.40
CA ILE A 54 -2.85 2.76 -8.58
C ILE A 54 -1.47 3.39 -8.36
N TYR A 55 -0.79 3.02 -7.27
CA TYR A 55 0.55 3.57 -6.97
C TYR A 55 1.57 3.20 -8.05
N VAL A 56 1.55 1.96 -8.53
CA VAL A 56 2.44 1.50 -9.59
C VAL A 56 2.15 2.24 -10.90
N ALA A 57 0.88 2.35 -11.31
CA ALA A 57 0.52 3.05 -12.55
C ALA A 57 0.94 4.52 -12.53
N ILE A 58 0.75 5.23 -11.41
CA ILE A 58 1.19 6.62 -11.25
C ILE A 58 2.72 6.71 -11.29
N LEU A 59 3.40 5.81 -10.60
CA LEU A 59 4.86 5.78 -10.56
C LEU A 59 5.44 5.56 -11.96
N GLU A 60 4.97 4.55 -12.69
CA GLU A 60 5.41 4.24 -14.05
C GLU A 60 5.16 5.41 -15.01
N GLN A 61 3.98 6.01 -14.97
CA GLN A 61 3.66 7.17 -15.81
C GLN A 61 4.57 8.37 -15.51
N ARG A 62 4.87 8.62 -14.22
CA ARG A 62 5.77 9.70 -13.80
C ARG A 62 7.22 9.41 -14.12
N LEU A 63 7.68 8.17 -13.98
CA LEU A 63 9.02 7.74 -14.37
C LEU A 63 9.21 7.91 -15.88
N ALA A 64 8.27 7.44 -16.68
CA ALA A 64 8.30 7.53 -18.14
C ALA A 64 8.40 8.98 -18.63
N ALA A 65 7.85 9.95 -17.89
CA ALA A 65 7.96 11.37 -18.21
C ALA A 65 9.23 12.04 -17.64
N ASN A 66 9.56 11.77 -16.37
CA ASN A 66 10.62 12.46 -15.64
C ASN A 66 12.02 11.94 -15.95
N ILE A 67 12.18 10.63 -16.18
CA ILE A 67 13.48 10.02 -16.47
C ILE A 67 14.03 10.57 -17.80
N PRO A 68 13.31 10.54 -18.93
CA PRO A 68 13.82 11.08 -20.18
C PRO A 68 14.16 12.57 -20.07
N SER A 69 13.24 13.38 -19.50
CA SER A 69 13.44 14.83 -19.38
C SER A 69 14.67 15.21 -18.55
N LYS A 70 14.84 14.60 -17.35
CA LYS A 70 15.94 14.96 -16.45
C LYS A 70 17.27 14.34 -16.84
N VAL A 71 17.27 13.11 -17.38
CA VAL A 71 18.51 12.45 -17.82
C VAL A 71 19.02 13.07 -19.11
N THR A 72 18.16 13.39 -20.08
CA THR A 72 18.58 14.08 -21.31
C THR A 72 19.12 15.48 -20.99
N SER A 73 18.44 16.25 -20.14
CA SER A 73 18.94 17.57 -19.73
C SER A 73 20.30 17.49 -19.03
N ALA A 74 20.51 16.51 -18.15
CA ALA A 74 21.78 16.32 -17.44
C ALA A 74 22.90 15.82 -18.37
N ALA A 75 22.60 14.91 -19.30
CA ALA A 75 23.58 14.40 -20.27
C ALA A 75 24.05 15.50 -21.23
N LEU A 76 23.14 16.35 -21.70
CA LEU A 76 23.48 17.48 -22.57
C LEU A 76 24.26 18.57 -21.83
N HIS A 77 23.86 18.90 -20.59
CA HIS A 77 24.63 19.83 -19.75
C HIS A 77 26.03 19.32 -19.41
N ALA A 78 26.21 18.00 -19.36
CA ALA A 78 27.50 17.37 -19.09
C ALA A 78 28.40 17.26 -20.35
N GLY A 79 27.93 17.74 -21.50
CA GLY A 79 28.69 17.80 -22.75
C GLY A 79 28.60 16.55 -23.62
N LEU A 80 27.64 15.65 -23.35
CA LEU A 80 27.47 14.43 -24.14
C LEU A 80 26.75 14.76 -25.47
N PRO A 81 27.18 14.19 -26.61
CA PRO A 81 26.48 14.35 -27.88
C PRO A 81 25.06 13.79 -27.82
N GLU A 82 24.09 14.49 -28.44
CA GLU A 82 22.69 14.04 -28.53
C GLU A 82 22.54 12.62 -29.11
N SER A 83 23.47 12.20 -29.98
CA SER A 83 23.53 10.86 -30.58
C SER A 83 23.82 9.73 -29.58
N SER A 84 24.46 10.03 -28.44
CA SER A 84 24.80 9.03 -27.42
C SER A 84 23.74 8.91 -26.32
N VAL A 85 22.73 9.80 -26.30
CA VAL A 85 21.66 9.83 -25.29
C VAL A 85 20.85 8.52 -25.24
N PRO A 86 20.46 7.88 -26.36
CA PRO A 86 19.75 6.60 -26.33
C PRO A 86 20.59 5.46 -25.72
N LEU A 87 21.90 5.43 -26.02
CA LEU A 87 22.83 4.43 -25.49
C LEU A 87 23.03 4.59 -23.97
N VAL A 88 22.98 5.82 -23.46
CA VAL A 88 22.97 6.09 -22.01
C VAL A 88 21.70 5.53 -21.36
N PHE A 89 20.52 5.65 -22.00
CA PHE A 89 19.29 5.06 -21.47
C PHE A 89 19.34 3.52 -21.44
N GLU A 90 19.89 2.88 -22.47
CA GLU A 90 20.12 1.43 -22.47
C GLU A 90 21.12 1.01 -21.39
N ALA A 91 22.19 1.79 -21.18
CA ALA A 91 23.18 1.53 -20.15
C ALA A 91 22.61 1.69 -18.73
N ILE A 92 21.79 2.71 -18.48
CA ILE A 92 21.07 2.92 -17.20
C ILE A 92 20.12 1.75 -16.92
N THR A 93 19.43 1.25 -17.95
CA THR A 93 18.48 0.14 -17.82
C THR A 93 19.21 -1.18 -17.51
N ASN A 94 20.41 -1.38 -18.09
CA ASN A 94 21.26 -2.52 -17.80
C ASN A 94 21.91 -2.46 -16.41
N GLY A 95 22.09 -1.27 -15.83
CA GLY A 95 22.57 -1.09 -14.45
C GLY A 95 24.01 -1.57 -14.20
N THR A 96 24.82 -1.76 -15.24
CA THR A 96 26.22 -2.21 -15.14
C THR A 96 27.18 -1.08 -15.52
N SER A 97 28.31 -0.94 -14.82
CA SER A 97 29.30 0.09 -15.19
C SER A 97 29.91 -0.20 -16.57
N ALA A 98 30.03 -1.48 -16.94
CA ALA A 98 30.50 -1.88 -18.28
C ALA A 98 29.62 -1.38 -19.43
N ALA A 99 28.30 -1.28 -19.22
CA ALA A 99 27.39 -0.73 -20.22
C ALA A 99 27.51 0.79 -20.32
N MET A 100 27.85 1.47 -19.22
CA MET A 100 28.12 2.92 -19.22
C MET A 100 29.47 3.23 -19.87
N ASP A 101 30.51 2.43 -19.62
CA ASP A 101 31.83 2.56 -20.26
C ASP A 101 31.80 2.32 -21.78
N ALA A 102 30.81 1.57 -22.28
CA ALA A 102 30.60 1.33 -23.70
C ALA A 102 30.03 2.56 -24.46
N VAL A 103 29.56 3.59 -23.74
CA VAL A 103 28.98 4.80 -24.36
C VAL A 103 30.10 5.72 -24.87
N PRO A 104 30.12 6.05 -26.17
CA PRO A 104 31.12 6.97 -26.73
C PRO A 104 30.99 8.37 -26.11
N GLY A 105 32.07 8.84 -25.48
CA GLY A 105 32.17 10.18 -24.88
C GLY A 105 31.83 10.25 -23.38
N ILE A 106 31.61 9.11 -22.72
CA ILE A 106 31.36 9.10 -21.28
C ILE A 106 32.66 9.40 -20.51
N ASN A 107 32.51 10.15 -19.42
CA ASN A 107 33.57 10.45 -18.46
C ASN A 107 33.02 10.16 -17.06
N PRO A 108 33.82 9.82 -16.04
CA PRO A 108 33.32 9.52 -14.70
C PRO A 108 32.49 10.66 -14.09
N SER A 109 32.77 11.91 -14.48
CA SER A 109 31.96 13.08 -14.08
C SER A 109 30.54 13.07 -14.69
N ILE A 110 30.40 12.59 -15.93
CA ILE A 110 29.12 12.49 -16.63
C ILE A 110 28.30 11.33 -16.06
N GLU A 111 28.94 10.20 -15.76
CA GLU A 111 28.31 9.06 -15.10
C GLU A 111 27.69 9.46 -13.76
N VAL A 112 28.44 10.19 -12.93
CA VAL A 112 27.94 10.70 -11.64
C VAL A 112 26.79 11.72 -11.84
N ALA A 113 26.88 12.59 -12.85
CA ALA A 113 25.82 13.56 -13.16
C ALA A 113 24.52 12.86 -13.58
N VAL A 114 24.62 11.85 -14.44
CA VAL A 114 23.51 11.02 -14.90
C VAL A 114 22.90 10.22 -13.75
N ALA A 115 23.72 9.57 -12.92
CA ALA A 115 23.26 8.84 -11.75
C ALA A 115 22.51 9.73 -10.75
N ASN A 116 22.98 10.97 -10.54
CA ASN A 116 22.30 11.96 -9.71
C ASN A 116 20.99 12.45 -10.34
N ALA A 117 20.95 12.62 -11.67
CA ALA A 117 19.73 12.98 -12.39
C ALA A 117 18.66 11.88 -12.29
N VAL A 118 19.07 10.60 -12.39
CA VAL A 118 18.19 9.44 -12.18
C VAL A 118 17.63 9.46 -10.76
N LYS A 119 18.47 9.62 -9.73
CA LYS A 119 17.99 9.74 -8.33
C LYS A 119 17.01 10.90 -8.14
N SER A 120 17.27 12.05 -8.77
CA SER A 120 16.37 13.21 -8.74
C SER A 120 15.03 12.91 -9.42
N ALA A 121 15.04 12.23 -10.57
CA ALA A 121 13.84 11.82 -11.28
C ALA A 121 12.99 10.83 -10.47
N TYR A 122 13.62 9.86 -9.80
CA TYR A 122 12.94 8.96 -8.87
C TYR A 122 12.34 9.72 -7.68
N SER A 123 13.10 10.62 -7.05
CA SER A 123 12.62 11.43 -5.93
C SER A 123 11.40 12.28 -6.30
N ALA A 124 11.43 12.95 -7.45
CA ALA A 124 10.30 13.75 -7.95
C ALA A 124 9.06 12.89 -8.23
N SER A 125 9.26 11.68 -8.75
CA SER A 125 8.16 10.76 -9.07
C SER A 125 7.53 10.16 -7.80
N PHE A 126 8.34 9.79 -6.81
CA PHE A 126 7.85 9.31 -5.51
C PHE A 126 7.08 10.38 -4.74
N ASN A 127 7.43 11.66 -4.85
CA ASN A 127 6.69 12.74 -4.20
C ASN A 127 5.20 12.74 -4.60
N THR A 128 4.90 12.48 -5.87
CA THR A 128 3.51 12.38 -6.35
C THR A 128 2.80 11.18 -5.72
N VAL A 129 3.46 10.03 -5.60
CA VAL A 129 2.89 8.83 -4.97
C VAL A 129 2.60 9.07 -3.48
N TYR A 130 3.47 9.78 -2.77
CA TYR A 130 3.25 10.15 -1.37
C TYR A 130 2.02 11.05 -1.18
N LEU A 131 1.79 12.03 -2.06
CA LEU A 131 0.59 12.87 -2.00
C LEU A 131 -0.69 12.05 -2.17
N VAL A 132 -0.69 11.09 -3.09
CA VAL A 132 -1.83 10.18 -3.31
C VAL A 132 -2.04 9.28 -2.09
N SER A 133 -0.96 8.77 -1.49
CA SER A 133 -1.05 7.98 -0.26
C SER A 133 -1.64 8.75 0.92
N ILE A 134 -1.31 10.04 1.06
CA ILE A 134 -1.92 10.92 2.07
C ILE A 134 -3.43 11.08 1.83
N ALA A 135 -3.87 11.20 0.57
CA ALA A 135 -5.30 11.30 0.24
C ALA A 135 -6.08 10.04 0.64
N PHE A 136 -5.54 8.85 0.34
CA PHE A 136 -6.14 7.58 0.78
C PHE A 136 -6.13 7.43 2.31
N GLY A 137 -5.05 7.85 2.97
CA GLY A 137 -4.97 7.88 4.43
C GLY A 137 -6.02 8.79 5.07
N ALA A 138 -6.26 9.97 4.48
CA ALA A 138 -7.29 10.90 4.96
C ALA A 138 -8.70 10.30 4.83
N LEU A 139 -9.00 9.62 3.72
CA LEU A 139 -10.27 8.91 3.55
C LEU A 139 -10.44 7.79 4.59
N ALA A 140 -9.38 7.06 4.91
CA ALA A 140 -9.40 6.04 5.96
C ALA A 140 -9.68 6.63 7.35
N VAL A 141 -9.11 7.80 7.66
CA VAL A 141 -9.39 8.52 8.92
C VAL A 141 -10.84 8.98 8.97
N ILE A 142 -11.38 9.52 7.88
CA ILE A 142 -12.79 9.91 7.80
C ILE A 142 -13.68 8.68 8.01
N ALA A 143 -13.41 7.56 7.33
CA ALA A 143 -14.17 6.32 7.50
C ALA A 143 -14.14 5.80 8.95
N SER A 144 -13.01 5.94 9.65
CA SER A 144 -12.88 5.59 11.06
C SER A 144 -13.88 6.33 11.95
N LEU A 145 -14.18 7.61 11.65
CA LEU A 145 -15.14 8.41 12.41
C LEU A 145 -16.60 7.91 12.29
N PHE A 146 -16.91 7.19 11.22
CA PHE A 146 -18.25 6.60 10.99
C PHE A 146 -18.37 5.17 11.53
N THR A 147 -17.33 4.65 12.20
CA THR A 147 -17.36 3.28 12.75
C THR A 147 -18.26 3.21 13.98
N SER A 148 -19.29 2.37 13.92
CA SER A 148 -20.23 2.12 15.03
C SER A 148 -19.54 1.46 16.22
N ASN A 149 -20.03 1.79 17.42
CA ASN A 149 -19.51 1.23 18.66
C ASN A 149 -19.86 -0.28 18.79
N ILE A 150 -18.86 -1.11 19.07
CA ILE A 150 -18.94 -2.58 19.20
C ILE A 150 -19.09 -3.01 20.68
N ASP A 151 -19.09 -2.07 21.64
CA ASP A 151 -19.18 -2.34 23.09
C ASP A 151 -20.37 -3.24 23.45
N GLN A 152 -21.50 -3.12 22.74
CA GLN A 152 -22.68 -3.95 22.94
C GLN A 152 -22.46 -5.46 22.68
N PHE A 153 -21.43 -5.82 21.89
CA PHE A 153 -21.08 -7.21 21.57
C PHE A 153 -19.97 -7.77 22.48
N MET A 154 -19.33 -6.95 23.32
CA MET A 154 -18.31 -7.37 24.29
C MET A 154 -18.95 -8.03 25.53
N THR A 155 -19.75 -9.07 25.32
CA THR A 155 -20.42 -9.81 26.39
C THR A 155 -19.56 -10.96 26.92
N ASN A 156 -19.72 -11.36 28.18
CA ASN A 156 -19.07 -12.54 28.78
C ASN A 156 -19.69 -13.88 28.28
N TYR A 157 -20.32 -13.87 27.11
CA TYR A 157 -20.99 -15.02 26.53
C TYR A 157 -19.95 -15.99 25.95
N VAL A 158 -20.10 -17.27 26.30
CA VAL A 158 -19.24 -18.36 25.81
C VAL A 158 -20.14 -19.43 25.21
N SER A 159 -20.10 -19.58 23.89
CA SER A 159 -20.96 -20.48 23.11
C SER A 159 -20.75 -21.97 23.44
N ARG A 160 -19.56 -22.36 23.91
CA ARG A 160 -19.24 -23.72 24.36
C ARG A 160 -18.37 -23.68 25.62
N ARG A 161 -18.92 -24.08 26.77
CA ARG A 161 -18.15 -24.29 28.00
C ARG A 161 -17.48 -25.67 27.96
N ILE A 162 -16.20 -25.75 28.33
CA ILE A 162 -15.37 -26.98 28.29
C ILE A 162 -15.84 -28.04 29.30
N ARG A 163 -16.70 -27.68 30.26
CA ARG A 163 -17.28 -28.58 31.26
C ARG A 163 -18.80 -28.59 31.09
N GLY A 164 -19.43 -29.77 31.15
CA GLY A 164 -20.83 -30.09 30.78
C GLY A 164 -21.95 -29.30 31.46
N THR A 165 -21.89 -27.98 31.39
CA THR A 165 -22.91 -27.03 31.79
C THR A 165 -23.56 -26.51 30.50
N VAL A 166 -24.86 -26.71 30.38
CA VAL A 166 -25.67 -26.25 29.23
C VAL A 166 -25.50 -24.73 29.09
N ALA A 167 -25.18 -24.28 27.89
CA ALA A 167 -25.10 -22.85 27.59
C ALA A 167 -26.49 -22.23 27.78
N THR A 168 -26.59 -21.14 28.53
CA THR A 168 -27.84 -20.39 28.67
C THR A 168 -28.28 -19.92 27.29
N GLU A 169 -29.47 -20.32 26.86
CA GLU A 169 -30.09 -19.87 25.62
C GLU A 169 -30.33 -18.36 25.66
N ILE A 170 -30.02 -17.68 24.58
CA ILE A 170 -30.33 -16.27 24.36
C ILE A 170 -31.85 -16.19 24.12
N PRO A 171 -32.61 -15.32 24.81
CA PRO A 171 -33.96 -15.01 24.35
C PRO A 171 -33.80 -14.33 22.99
N MET A 172 -34.23 -15.01 21.92
CA MET A 172 -34.33 -14.45 20.57
C MET A 172 -35.23 -13.21 20.60
N GLY A 173 -34.62 -12.05 20.82
CA GLY A 173 -35.22 -10.76 20.52
C GLY A 173 -35.30 -10.65 19.01
N LYS A 174 -36.51 -10.85 18.48
CA LYS A 174 -37.00 -10.52 17.13
C LYS A 174 -35.96 -9.79 16.26
N HIS A 175 -35.56 -10.46 15.18
CA HIS A 175 -35.31 -9.74 13.92
C HIS A 175 -36.63 -9.08 13.53
N GLU A 176 -36.85 -7.85 14.00
CA GLU A 176 -37.86 -6.98 13.43
C GLU A 176 -37.25 -6.41 12.15
N HIS A 177 -37.71 -6.96 11.03
CA HIS A 177 -37.67 -6.28 9.74
C HIS A 177 -38.08 -4.83 9.94
N ALA A 178 -37.16 -3.90 9.74
CA ALA A 178 -37.49 -2.56 9.33
C ALA A 178 -37.21 -2.49 7.82
N ASP A 179 -38.12 -3.12 7.07
CA ASP A 179 -38.53 -2.53 5.80
C ASP A 179 -39.33 -1.25 6.15
N ASP A 180 -39.27 -0.28 5.25
CA ASP A 180 -40.02 0.98 5.16
C ASP A 180 -39.37 2.29 5.68
N GLU A 181 -38.83 3.01 4.67
CA GLU A 181 -39.24 4.37 4.26
C GLU A 181 -38.39 5.63 4.60
N VAL A 182 -37.98 6.26 3.48
CA VAL A 182 -37.52 7.64 3.16
C VAL A 182 -36.06 8.03 3.40
#